data_AF-G3NMA0-F1
#
_entry.id   AF-G3NMA0-F1
#
_cell.length_a   1.000
_cell.length_b   1.000
_cell.length_c   1.000
_cell.angle_alpha   90.00
_cell.angle_beta   90.00
_cell.angle_gamma   90.00
#
_symmetry.space_group_name_H-M   'P 1'
#
loop_
_entity.id
_entity.type
_entity.pdbx_description
1 polymer ?
#
loop_
_entity_poly.entity_id
_entity_poly.type
_entity_poly.pdbx_seq_one_letter_code
_entity_poly.pdbx_strand_id
1 'polypeptide(L)'
;HTAIVVHGKEFFFVGEGINNCPPAGTPLGEPDSTVDLGSTEVPEDVFMEYLFSLAESTYGADKYNLFEHNCNTFSNEVAQFLTGKTIPSYITDLPSEVLSTPFGQALRPLLDSLVINPGGNNITGQR
;
A
#
# COMPACT_ATOMS: atom_id res chain seq x y z
N HIS A 1 -3.81 -6.08 4.28
CA HIS A 1 -3.91 -4.81 3.54
C HIS A 1 -3.57 -3.70 4.51
N THR A 2 -2.75 -2.74 4.10
CA THR A 2 -2.47 -1.53 4.88
C THR A 2 -2.52 -0.30 3.98
N ALA A 3 -2.76 0.85 4.60
CA ALA A 3 -2.74 2.15 3.96
C ALA A 3 -2.04 3.17 4.88
N ILE A 4 -1.58 4.27 4.31
CA ILE A 4 -1.02 5.42 5.05
C ILE A 4 -2.07 6.51 5.12
N VAL A 5 -2.39 6.97 6.33
CA VAL A 5 -3.27 8.12 6.55
C VAL A 5 -2.43 9.34 6.91
N VAL A 6 -2.42 10.34 6.05
CA VAL A 6 -1.67 11.59 6.24
C VAL A 6 -2.39 12.73 5.49
N HIS A 7 -2.24 13.97 5.95
CA HIS A 7 -2.91 15.14 5.36
C HIS A 7 -4.44 14.96 5.19
N GLY A 8 -5.08 14.22 6.09
CA GLY A 8 -6.52 13.97 6.08
C GLY A 8 -7.00 12.99 4.98
N LYS A 9 -6.09 12.27 4.32
CA LYS A 9 -6.39 11.29 3.26
C LYS A 9 -5.72 9.96 3.56
N GLU A 10 -6.34 8.89 3.08
CA GLU A 10 -5.81 7.53 3.09
C GLU A 10 -5.22 7.20 1.72
N PHE A 11 -4.00 6.66 1.70
CA PHE A 11 -3.25 6.31 0.50
C PHE A 11 -2.83 4.84 0.52
N PHE A 12 -3.03 4.15 -0.59
CA PHE A 12 -2.72 2.73 -0.73
C PHE A 12 -2.37 2.35 -2.16
N PHE A 13 -1.65 1.23 -2.32
CA PHE A 13 -1.28 0.66 -3.60
C PHE A 13 -2.07 -0.62 -3.88
N VAL A 14 -2.71 -0.67 -5.04
CA VAL A 14 -3.60 -1.73 -5.48
C VAL A 14 -3.31 -2.05 -6.95
N GLY A 15 -4.04 -3.01 -7.53
CA GLY A 15 -3.87 -3.39 -8.93
C GLY A 15 -3.94 -2.27 -9.95
N GLU A 16 -4.72 -1.23 -9.65
CA GLU A 16 -4.85 -0.06 -10.51
C GLU A 16 -3.73 0.98 -10.32
N GLY A 17 -2.82 0.78 -9.36
CA GLY A 17 -1.78 1.74 -9.00
C GLY A 17 -2.04 2.39 -7.63
N ILE A 18 -1.40 3.54 -7.40
CA ILE A 18 -1.59 4.32 -6.18
C ILE A 18 -2.97 4.99 -6.21
N ASN A 19 -3.71 4.80 -5.13
CA ASN A 19 -5.06 5.33 -4.95
C ASN A 19 -5.15 6.09 -3.63
N ASN A 20 -6.13 7.01 -3.56
CA ASN A 20 -6.50 7.68 -2.32
C ASN A 20 -8.02 7.70 -2.09
N CYS A 21 -8.40 7.88 -0.83
CA CYS A 21 -9.78 8.16 -0.42
C CYS A 21 -9.79 8.90 0.94
N PRO A 22 -10.95 9.38 1.42
CA PRO A 22 -11.09 9.76 2.83
C PRO A 22 -10.74 8.55 3.74
N PRO A 23 -10.22 8.76 4.96
CA PRO A 23 -9.94 7.65 5.88
C PRO A 23 -11.16 6.73 6.07
N ALA A 24 -10.92 5.42 5.99
CA ALA A 24 -11.96 4.37 6.02
C ALA A 24 -13.00 4.49 4.88
N GLY A 25 -12.64 5.14 3.77
CA GLY A 25 -13.52 5.43 2.64
C GLY A 25 -13.67 4.30 1.63
N THR A 26 -12.94 3.18 1.80
CA THR A 26 -13.09 2.00 0.94
C THR A 26 -14.24 1.11 1.43
N PRO A 27 -14.79 0.22 0.57
CA PRO A 27 -15.66 -0.88 0.95
C PRO A 27 -15.18 -1.78 2.09
N LEU A 28 -13.89 -1.75 2.45
CA LEU A 28 -13.37 -2.46 3.63
C LEU A 28 -13.87 -1.83 4.94
N GLY A 29 -14.26 -0.55 4.92
CA GLY A 29 -14.75 0.18 6.08
C GLY A 29 -13.64 0.52 7.07
N GLU A 30 -13.99 0.52 8.36
CA GLU A 30 -13.07 0.86 9.44
C GLU A 30 -11.90 -0.14 9.53
N PRO A 31 -10.67 0.34 9.79
CA PRO A 31 -9.52 -0.56 9.92
C PRO A 31 -9.62 -1.40 11.19
N ASP A 32 -9.17 -2.66 11.11
CA ASP A 32 -9.08 -3.54 12.29
C ASP A 32 -8.12 -3.00 13.36
N SER A 33 -7.12 -2.22 12.95
CA SER A 33 -6.10 -1.64 13.82
C SER A 33 -5.51 -0.37 13.21
N THR A 34 -5.15 0.58 14.07
CA THR A 34 -4.45 1.81 13.69
C THR A 34 -3.13 1.87 14.44
N VAL A 35 -2.05 2.18 13.72
CA VAL A 35 -0.70 2.30 14.28
C VAL A 35 -0.21 3.72 14.04
N ASP A 36 0.17 4.41 15.12
CA ASP A 36 0.79 5.73 15.01
C ASP A 36 2.26 5.60 14.57
N LEU A 37 2.58 6.17 13.41
CA LEU A 37 3.93 6.23 12.86
C LEU A 37 4.66 7.51 13.27
N GLY A 38 3.97 8.47 13.91
CA GLY A 38 4.51 9.75 14.34
C GLY A 38 4.11 10.90 13.43
N SER A 39 4.95 11.92 13.37
CA SER A 39 4.69 13.15 12.62
C SER A 39 5.70 13.34 11.50
N THR A 40 5.29 14.04 10.45
CA THR A 40 6.13 14.40 9.31
C THR A 40 6.13 15.93 9.13
N GLU A 41 7.27 16.46 8.69
CA GLU A 41 7.39 17.85 8.26
C GLU A 41 7.21 17.99 6.73
N VAL A 42 7.05 16.87 6.03
CA VAL A 42 6.83 16.85 4.57
C VAL A 42 5.48 17.52 4.26
N PRO A 43 5.47 18.61 3.47
CA PRO A 43 4.23 19.26 3.04
C PRO A 43 3.42 18.37 2.07
N GLU A 44 2.10 18.61 2.01
CA GLU A 44 1.19 17.79 1.18
C GLU A 44 1.55 17.82 -0.32
N ASP A 45 1.95 18.98 -0.84
CA ASP A 45 2.36 19.15 -2.24
C ASP A 45 3.62 18.33 -2.58
N VAL A 46 4.64 18.41 -1.72
CA VAL A 46 5.87 17.60 -1.86
C VAL A 46 5.55 16.10 -1.77
N PHE A 47 4.67 15.72 -0.85
CA PHE A 47 4.24 14.32 -0.72
C PHE A 47 3.51 13.82 -1.97
N MET A 48 2.60 14.63 -2.54
CA MET A 48 1.90 14.27 -3.76
C MET A 48 2.84 14.16 -4.96
N GLU A 49 3.82 15.07 -5.10
CA GLU A 49 4.88 14.96 -6.12
C GLU A 49 5.66 13.65 -6.00
N TYR A 50 6.03 13.27 -4.78
CA TYR A 50 6.67 11.99 -4.50
C TYR A 50 5.79 10.81 -4.94
N LEU A 51 4.50 10.80 -4.56
CA LEU A 51 3.57 9.74 -4.96
C LEU A 51 3.39 9.67 -6.49
N PHE A 52 3.36 10.80 -7.19
CA PHE A 52 3.30 10.79 -8.66
C PHE A 52 4.56 10.17 -9.28
N SER A 53 5.74 10.49 -8.74
CA SER A 53 6.99 9.89 -9.19
C SER A 53 7.01 8.38 -8.96
N LEU A 54 6.50 7.91 -7.81
CA LEU A 54 6.32 6.49 -7.53
C LEU A 54 5.34 5.82 -8.50
N ALA A 55 4.19 6.45 -8.78
CA ALA A 55 3.19 5.91 -9.70
C ALA A 55 3.72 5.74 -11.13
N GLU A 56 4.60 6.64 -11.58
CA GLU A 56 5.25 6.56 -12.90
C GLU A 56 6.38 5.52 -12.96
N SER A 57 6.94 5.14 -11.82
CA SER A 57 8.13 4.28 -11.76
C SER A 57 7.82 2.90 -11.18
N THR A 58 7.82 2.76 -9.86
CA THR A 58 7.78 1.48 -9.16
C THR A 58 6.38 1.02 -8.83
N TYR A 59 5.41 1.93 -8.70
CA TYR A 59 4.03 1.65 -8.25
C TYR A 59 2.97 1.91 -9.34
N GLY A 60 3.32 1.59 -10.58
CA GLY A 60 2.37 1.50 -11.68
C GLY A 60 1.44 0.29 -11.55
N ALA A 61 0.29 0.32 -12.23
CA ALA A 61 -0.70 -0.77 -12.23
C ALA A 61 -0.10 -2.13 -12.66
N ASP A 62 0.84 -2.11 -13.61
CA ASP A 62 1.54 -3.30 -14.11
C ASP A 62 2.59 -3.86 -13.14
N LYS A 63 2.84 -3.18 -12.02
CA LYS A 63 3.86 -3.55 -11.01
C LYS A 63 3.29 -4.22 -9.77
N TYR A 64 1.98 -4.39 -9.67
CA TYR A 64 1.36 -5.02 -8.51
C TYR A 64 1.64 -6.53 -8.50
N ASN A 65 2.12 -7.03 -7.36
CA ASN A 65 2.27 -8.46 -7.06
C ASN A 65 1.84 -8.73 -5.62
N LEU A 66 0.92 -9.69 -5.43
CA LEU A 66 0.34 -9.98 -4.12
C LEU A 66 1.36 -10.30 -3.04
N PHE A 67 2.49 -10.95 -3.35
CA PHE A 67 3.49 -11.36 -2.36
C PHE A 67 4.67 -10.41 -2.27
N GLU A 68 5.19 -9.97 -3.42
CA GLU A 68 6.48 -9.29 -3.51
C GLU A 68 6.34 -7.76 -3.58
N HIS A 69 5.20 -7.25 -4.06
CA HIS A 69 5.05 -5.83 -4.33
C HIS A 69 3.57 -5.39 -4.25
N ASN A 70 3.11 -5.10 -3.04
CA ASN A 70 1.70 -4.91 -2.70
C ASN A 70 1.47 -3.67 -1.81
N CYS A 71 0.26 -3.49 -1.31
CA CYS A 71 -0.08 -2.39 -0.40
C CYS A 71 0.83 -2.27 0.84
N ASN A 72 1.36 -3.38 1.37
CA ASN A 72 2.25 -3.37 2.53
C ASN A 72 3.64 -2.87 2.16
N THR A 73 4.19 -3.26 1.00
CA THR A 73 5.49 -2.76 0.53
C THR A 73 5.42 -1.25 0.28
N PHE A 74 4.34 -0.80 -0.38
CA PHE A 74 4.05 0.62 -0.56
C PHE A 74 3.97 1.37 0.76
N SER A 75 3.15 0.87 1.71
CA SER A 75 2.96 1.52 3.01
C SER A 75 4.28 1.63 3.78
N ASN A 76 5.14 0.61 3.68
CA ASN A 76 6.44 0.61 4.32
C ASN A 76 7.40 1.65 3.73
N GLU A 77 7.44 1.79 2.40
CA GLU A 77 8.29 2.78 1.73
C GLU A 77 7.82 4.21 2.02
N VAL A 78 6.51 4.44 1.95
CA VAL A 78 5.91 5.75 2.26
C VAL A 78 6.11 6.12 3.73
N ALA A 79 5.97 5.15 4.66
CA ALA A 79 6.25 5.38 6.08
C ALA A 79 7.71 5.83 6.30
N GLN A 80 8.66 5.20 5.62
CA GLN A 80 10.07 5.57 5.71
C GLN A 80 10.34 6.96 5.14
N PHE A 81 9.75 7.29 4.00
CA PHE A 81 9.87 8.63 3.41
C PHE A 81 9.33 9.72 4.34
N LEU A 82 8.15 9.51 4.93
CA LEU A 82 7.49 10.51 5.76
C LEU A 82 8.10 10.65 7.16
N THR A 83 8.53 9.54 7.77
CA THR A 83 8.86 9.49 9.21
C THR A 83 10.21 8.85 9.54
N GLY A 84 10.89 8.25 8.56
CA GLY A 84 12.09 7.44 8.77
C GLY A 84 11.84 6.09 9.47
N LYS A 85 10.58 5.73 9.73
CA LYS A 85 10.19 4.47 10.38
C LYS A 85 9.58 3.48 9.40
N THR A 86 9.63 2.21 9.75
CA THR A 86 8.97 1.13 9.01
C THR A 86 7.62 0.78 9.64
N ILE A 87 6.74 0.12 8.87
CA ILE A 87 5.54 -0.50 9.44
C ILE A 87 5.93 -1.76 10.27
N PRO A 88 5.05 -2.26 11.16
CA PRO A 88 5.35 -3.45 11.95
C PRO A 88 5.68 -4.69 11.11
N SER A 89 6.71 -5.44 11.50
CA SER A 89 7.26 -6.54 10.69
C SER A 89 6.27 -7.70 10.48
N TYR A 90 5.38 -7.97 11.44
CA TYR A 90 4.34 -9.00 11.30
C TYR A 90 3.41 -8.76 10.10
N ILE A 91 3.35 -7.53 9.56
CA ILE A 91 2.60 -7.18 8.35
C ILE A 91 3.42 -7.45 7.09
N THR A 92 4.72 -7.12 7.10
CA THR A 92 5.61 -7.31 5.95
C THR A 92 6.04 -8.77 5.78
N ASP A 93 6.04 -9.55 6.86
CA ASP A 93 6.50 -10.94 6.88
C ASP A 93 5.40 -11.94 6.46
N LEU A 94 4.13 -11.52 6.47
CA LEU A 94 2.96 -12.34 6.17
C LEU A 94 3.04 -13.09 4.81
N PRO A 95 3.49 -12.48 3.69
CA PRO A 95 3.68 -13.21 2.43
C PRO A 95 4.62 -14.41 2.57
N SER A 96 5.75 -14.21 3.25
CA SER A 96 6.77 -15.23 3.47
C SER A 96 6.25 -16.35 4.37
N GLU A 97 5.48 -16.01 5.40
CA GLU A 97 4.85 -16.99 6.29
C GLU A 97 3.88 -17.89 5.52
N VAL A 98 3.02 -17.33 4.67
CA VAL A 98 2.08 -18.11 3.84
C VAL A 98 2.84 -19.03 2.89
N LEU A 99 3.83 -18.50 2.17
CA LEU A 99 4.63 -19.26 1.20
C LEU A 99 5.53 -20.30 1.85
N SER A 100 5.85 -20.19 3.14
CA SER A 100 6.60 -21.22 3.86
C SER A 100 5.81 -22.51 4.09
N THR A 101 4.49 -22.50 3.88
CA THR A 101 3.62 -23.66 4.10
C THR A 101 3.44 -24.51 2.82
N PRO A 102 3.25 -25.84 2.94
CA PRO A 102 2.93 -26.68 1.78
C PRO A 102 1.66 -26.23 1.04
N PHE A 103 0.69 -25.69 1.77
CA PHE A 103 -0.54 -25.13 1.20
C PHE A 103 -0.27 -23.87 0.37
N GLY A 104 0.51 -22.92 0.90
CA GLY A 104 0.89 -21.71 0.18
C GLY A 104 1.71 -22.00 -1.07
N GLN A 105 2.62 -22.98 -1.03
CA GLN A 105 3.36 -23.42 -2.21
C GLN A 105 2.45 -24.03 -3.29
N ALA A 106 1.48 -24.86 -2.88
CA ALA A 106 0.53 -25.47 -3.82
C ALA A 106 -0.39 -24.44 -4.49
N LEU A 107 -0.74 -23.35 -3.79
CA LEU A 107 -1.60 -22.30 -4.31
C LEU A 107 -0.86 -21.13 -4.97
N ARG A 108 0.47 -21.11 -4.91
CA ARG A 108 1.28 -20.00 -5.43
C ARG A 108 0.89 -19.58 -6.87
N PRO A 109 0.72 -20.49 -7.85
CA PRO A 109 0.34 -20.09 -9.21
C PRO A 109 -1.02 -19.38 -9.30
N LEU A 110 -1.97 -19.75 -8.42
CA LEU A 110 -3.26 -19.08 -8.34
C LEU A 110 -3.13 -17.71 -7.66
N LEU A 111 -2.39 -17.65 -6.56
CA LEU A 111 -2.21 -16.44 -5.77
C LEU A 111 -1.38 -15.37 -6.51
N ASP A 112 -0.42 -15.77 -7.34
CA ASP A 112 0.38 -14.85 -8.19
C ASP A 112 -0.48 -14.09 -9.21
N SER A 113 -1.62 -14.67 -9.62
CA SER A 113 -2.58 -14.04 -10.53
C SER A 113 -3.59 -13.12 -9.84
N LEU A 114 -3.60 -13.08 -8.50
CA LEU A 114 -4.55 -12.27 -7.76
C LEU A 114 -4.09 -10.82 -7.69
N VAL A 115 -5.05 -9.94 -7.95
CA VAL A 115 -4.89 -8.50 -7.86
C VAL A 115 -5.94 -7.97 -6.89
N ILE A 116 -5.52 -7.18 -5.91
CA ILE A 116 -6.41 -6.60 -4.90
C ILE A 116 -6.79 -5.19 -5.34
N ASN A 117 -8.09 -4.91 -5.41
CA ASN A 117 -8.67 -3.59 -5.67
C ASN A 117 -9.89 -3.39 -4.75
N PRO A 118 -9.72 -2.76 -3.58
CA PRO A 118 -10.83 -2.47 -2.68
C PRO A 118 -11.69 -1.29 -3.16
N GLY A 119 -11.28 -0.58 -4.22
CA GLY A 119 -11.89 0.69 -4.65
C GLY A 119 -11.09 1.90 -4.14
N GLY A 120 -11.35 3.08 -4.69
CA GLY A 120 -10.60 4.31 -4.39
C GLY A 120 -10.53 5.24 -5.60
N ASN A 121 -9.85 6.37 -5.44
CA ASN A 121 -9.56 7.29 -6.54
C ASN A 121 -8.10 7.14 -6.96
N ASN A 122 -7.87 6.72 -8.21
CA ASN A 122 -6.54 6.62 -8.76
C ASN A 122 -5.88 8.00 -8.85
N ILE A 123 -4.67 8.14 -8.30
CA ILE A 123 -4.02 9.47 -8.25
C ILE A 123 -3.55 9.92 -9.63
N THR A 124 -3.18 9.00 -10.53
CA THR A 124 -2.65 9.36 -11.86
C THR A 124 -3.70 10.03 -12.76
N GLY A 125 -4.99 9.80 -12.49
CA GLY A 125 -6.10 10.50 -13.14
C GLY A 125 -6.42 11.89 -12.56
N GLN A 126 -5.72 12.33 -11.51
CA GLN A 126 -5.91 13.63 -10.85
C GLN A 126 -4.86 14.68 -11.26
N ARG A 127 -3.97 14.35 -12.21
CA ARG A 127 -3.01 15.30 -12.80
C ARG A 127 -3.67 16.27 -13.78
#